data_AF-A0AAW5EFG9-F1
#
_entry.id   AF-A0AAW5EFG9-F1
#
_cell.length_a   1.000
_cell.length_b   1.000
_cell.length_c   1.000
_cell.angle_alpha   90.00
_cell.angle_beta   90.00
_cell.angle_gamma   90.00
#
_symmetry.space_group_name_H-M   'P 1'
#
loop_
_entity.id
_entity.type
_entity.pdbx_description
1 polymer ?
#
loop_
_entity_poly.entity_id
_entity_poly.type
_entity_poly.pdbx_seq_one_letter_code
_entity_poly.pdbx_strand_id
1 'polypeptide(L)'
;MMKKKTILLGSVAIMFLAACALNSGVSSEQIGLRKASLENENKVALVDASFTALQPGESVLFERSFENAPPLISHTIEDMLPITKDNNTCLSCHDKAIATDVGATPLPA
;
A
#
# COMPACT_ATOMS: atom_id res chain seq x y z
N MET A 1 52.00 -40.61 5.66
CA MET A 1 51.74 -39.21 6.07
C MET A 1 50.86 -38.41 5.10
N MET A 2 50.83 -38.71 3.79
CA MET A 2 50.15 -37.89 2.77
C MET A 2 48.61 -38.02 2.72
N LYS A 3 48.04 -39.18 3.11
CA LYS A 3 46.58 -39.41 3.17
C LYS A 3 45.88 -38.59 4.26
N LYS A 4 46.54 -38.34 5.39
CA LYS A 4 46.00 -37.48 6.47
C LYS A 4 45.98 -35.99 6.08
N LYS A 5 46.98 -35.53 5.31
CA LYS A 5 47.05 -34.14 4.79
C LYS A 5 46.00 -33.86 3.71
N THR A 6 45.70 -34.84 2.85
CA THR A 6 44.65 -34.73 1.81
C THR A 6 43.24 -34.77 2.39
N ILE A 7 43.00 -35.59 3.43
CA ILE A 7 41.72 -35.58 4.18
C ILE A 7 41.53 -34.24 4.93
N LEU A 8 42.58 -33.70 5.54
CA LEU A 8 42.53 -32.41 6.24
C LEU A 8 42.29 -31.23 5.29
N LEU A 9 42.92 -31.23 4.09
CA LEU A 9 42.67 -30.19 3.07
C LEU A 9 41.24 -30.26 2.51
N GLY A 10 40.70 -31.46 2.28
CA GLY A 10 39.33 -31.64 1.80
C GLY A 10 38.29 -31.13 2.80
N SER A 11 38.52 -31.37 4.10
CA SER A 11 37.66 -30.87 5.18
C SER A 11 37.62 -29.33 5.24
N VAL A 12 38.75 -28.66 5.04
CA VAL A 12 38.83 -27.19 5.07
C VAL A 12 38.13 -26.58 3.84
N ALA A 13 38.28 -27.20 2.66
CA ALA A 13 37.61 -26.74 1.45
C ALA A 13 36.08 -26.85 1.55
N ILE A 14 35.56 -27.96 2.10
CA ILE A 14 34.12 -28.15 2.33
C ILE A 14 33.57 -27.12 3.32
N MET A 15 34.33 -26.80 4.37
CA MET A 15 33.91 -25.81 5.37
C MET A 15 33.93 -24.37 4.84
N PHE A 16 34.83 -24.05 3.91
CA PHE A 16 34.89 -22.74 3.26
C PHE A 16 33.75 -22.55 2.24
N LEU A 17 33.39 -23.60 1.49
CA LEU A 17 32.25 -23.59 0.57
C LEU A 17 30.90 -23.44 1.29
N ALA A 18 30.76 -24.01 2.49
CA ALA A 18 29.58 -23.82 3.33
C ALA A 18 29.43 -22.37 3.84
N ALA A 19 30.54 -21.69 4.13
CA ALA A 19 30.52 -20.31 4.63
C ALA A 19 30.02 -19.29 3.58
N CYS A 20 30.32 -19.51 2.29
CA CYS A 20 29.83 -18.64 1.21
C CYS A 20 28.32 -18.82 0.92
N ALA A 21 27.73 -19.96 1.27
CA ALA A 21 26.31 -20.25 1.00
C ALA A 21 25.33 -19.60 2.01
N LEU A 22 25.83 -18.99 3.09
CA LEU A 22 25.00 -18.51 4.20
C LEU A 22 24.58 -17.04 4.10
N ASN A 23 25.06 -16.29 3.10
CA ASN A 23 24.69 -14.88 2.93
C ASN A 23 23.55 -14.70 1.92
N SER A 24 22.37 -15.23 2.26
CA SER A 24 21.13 -14.83 1.61
C SER A 24 20.67 -13.52 2.25
N GLY A 25 20.90 -12.40 1.56
CA GLY A 25 20.40 -11.09 1.97
C GLY A 25 18.87 -11.07 2.12
N VAL A 26 18.34 -10.02 2.72
CA VAL A 26 16.89 -9.86 2.89
C VAL A 26 16.26 -9.48 1.55
N SER A 27 15.27 -10.26 1.10
CA SER A 27 14.55 -10.01 -0.14
C SER A 27 13.58 -8.83 -0.03
N SER A 28 13.28 -8.18 -1.15
CA SER A 28 12.34 -7.04 -1.21
C SER A 28 10.94 -7.43 -0.74
N GLU A 29 10.52 -8.67 -0.97
CA GLU A 29 9.23 -9.21 -0.55
C GLU A 29 9.12 -9.34 0.98
N GLN A 30 10.26 -9.57 1.67
CA GLN A 30 10.28 -9.66 3.13
C GLN A 30 10.03 -8.30 3.79
N ILE A 31 10.67 -7.24 3.30
CA ILE A 31 10.61 -5.90 3.91
C ILE A 31 9.55 -4.99 3.29
N GLY A 32 9.16 -5.22 2.04
CA GLY A 32 8.22 -4.37 1.31
C GLY A 32 6.76 -4.64 1.68
N LEU A 33 5.89 -3.67 1.42
CA LEU A 33 4.44 -3.85 1.52
C LEU A 33 3.91 -4.87 0.50
N ARG A 34 4.53 -4.91 -0.69
CA ARG A 34 4.25 -5.91 -1.71
C ARG A 34 4.94 -7.23 -1.33
N LYS A 35 4.14 -8.25 -1.01
CA LYS A 35 4.61 -9.59 -0.63
C LYS A 35 4.79 -10.55 -1.82
N ALA A 36 4.81 -10.02 -3.04
CA ALA A 36 4.93 -10.76 -4.28
C ALA A 36 6.02 -10.16 -5.17
N SER A 37 6.69 -11.01 -5.95
CA SER A 37 7.73 -10.60 -6.88
C SER A 37 7.22 -9.55 -7.88
N LEU A 38 8.11 -8.64 -8.28
CA LEU A 38 7.84 -7.67 -9.35
C LEU A 38 7.64 -8.35 -10.72
N GLU A 39 8.21 -9.54 -10.90
CA GLU A 39 8.13 -10.28 -12.17
C GLU A 39 6.87 -11.16 -12.29
N ASN A 40 6.00 -11.17 -11.27
CA ASN A 40 4.82 -12.03 -11.25
C ASN A 40 3.58 -11.32 -10.68
N GLU A 41 2.80 -10.73 -11.58
CA GLU A 41 1.56 -10.03 -11.24
C GLU A 41 0.44 -10.97 -10.76
N ASN A 42 0.45 -12.25 -11.16
CA ASN A 42 -0.62 -13.20 -10.81
C ASN A 42 -0.62 -13.58 -9.32
N LYS A 43 0.48 -13.30 -8.59
CA LYS A 43 0.59 -13.57 -7.15
C LYS A 43 0.38 -12.32 -6.28
N VAL A 44 -0.02 -11.21 -6.89
CA VAL A 44 -0.23 -9.94 -6.17
C VAL A 44 -1.57 -9.98 -5.45
N ALA A 45 -1.52 -10.04 -4.13
CA ALA A 45 -2.67 -9.74 -3.29
C ALA A 45 -2.61 -8.25 -2.92
N LEU A 46 -3.60 -7.48 -3.38
CA LEU A 46 -3.77 -6.10 -2.92
C LEU A 46 -4.29 -6.13 -1.49
N VAL A 47 -3.78 -5.23 -0.65
CA VAL A 47 -4.35 -5.02 0.69
C VAL A 47 -5.74 -4.40 0.49
N ASP A 48 -6.74 -4.99 1.13
CA ASP A 48 -8.06 -4.39 1.18
C ASP A 48 -8.00 -3.13 2.03
N ALA A 49 -8.07 -1.98 1.38
CA ALA A 49 -8.09 -0.69 2.05
C ALA A 49 -9.53 -0.43 2.52
N SER A 50 -9.82 -0.79 3.77
CA SER A 50 -11.12 -0.46 4.38
C SER A 50 -11.18 1.05 4.62
N PHE A 51 -11.95 1.75 3.79
CA PHE A 51 -12.38 3.10 4.08
C PHE A 51 -13.63 3.06 4.97
N THR A 52 -14.01 4.22 5.52
CA THR A 52 -15.23 4.39 6.30
C THR A 52 -16.48 3.91 5.53
N ALA A 53 -17.32 3.10 6.19
CA ALA A 53 -18.58 2.61 5.63
C ALA A 53 -19.78 3.52 5.97
N LEU A 54 -19.54 4.62 6.68
CA LEU A 54 -20.58 5.56 7.11
C LEU A 54 -21.09 6.39 5.95
N GLN A 55 -22.39 6.69 5.95
CA GLN A 55 -23.00 7.51 4.91
C GLN A 55 -22.59 8.99 5.05
N PRO A 56 -22.76 9.80 3.99
CA PRO A 56 -22.53 11.25 4.06
C PRO A 56 -23.31 11.88 5.23
N GLY A 57 -22.60 12.66 6.06
CA GLY A 57 -23.17 13.33 7.24
C GLY A 57 -23.17 12.52 8.54
N GLU A 58 -22.88 11.22 8.51
CA GLU A 58 -22.83 10.38 9.72
C GLU A 58 -21.43 10.29 10.34
N SER A 59 -20.40 10.62 9.57
CA SER A 59 -19.00 10.50 9.97
C SER A 59 -18.40 11.80 10.49
N VAL A 60 -17.23 11.70 11.10
CA VAL A 60 -16.42 12.86 11.51
C VAL A 60 -15.44 13.25 10.41
N LEU A 61 -15.14 14.54 10.30
CA LEU A 61 -14.10 15.01 9.39
C LEU A 61 -12.73 14.52 9.86
N PHE A 62 -11.91 14.05 8.92
CA PHE A 62 -10.54 13.66 9.20
C PHE A 62 -9.63 14.89 9.21
N GLU A 63 -8.72 14.94 10.19
CA GLU A 63 -7.69 15.97 10.24
C GLU A 63 -6.76 15.84 9.03
N ARG A 64 -6.32 16.98 8.50
CA ARG A 64 -5.40 16.98 7.36
C ARG A 64 -4.06 16.40 7.79
N SER A 65 -3.42 15.63 6.90
CA SER A 65 -2.11 15.04 7.19
C SER A 65 -1.00 16.08 7.36
N PHE A 66 -1.17 17.27 6.77
CA PHE A 66 -0.31 18.44 6.89
C PHE A 66 -1.08 19.70 6.44
N GLU A 67 -0.57 20.90 6.74
CA GLU A 67 -1.27 22.19 6.58
C GLU A 67 -1.98 22.39 5.22
N ASN A 68 -1.34 21.95 4.13
CA ASN A 68 -1.87 22.09 2.77
C ASN A 68 -2.28 20.76 2.13
N ALA A 69 -2.44 19.70 2.93
CA ALA A 69 -2.93 18.44 2.41
C ALA A 69 -4.38 18.59 1.93
N PRO A 70 -4.76 17.91 0.84
CA PRO A 70 -6.16 17.84 0.46
C PRO A 70 -6.97 17.19 1.60
N PRO A 71 -8.23 17.61 1.82
CA PRO A 71 -9.10 16.94 2.77
C PRO A 71 -9.34 15.49 2.33
N LEU A 72 -9.49 14.59 3.31
CA LEU A 72 -9.83 13.20 3.07
C LEU A 72 -11.36 13.03 3.06
N ILE A 73 -11.88 12.13 2.22
CA ILE A 73 -13.31 11.80 2.17
C ILE A 73 -13.67 11.04 3.45
N SER A 74 -14.58 11.59 4.25
CA SER A 74 -14.97 11.03 5.55
C SER A 74 -16.14 10.05 5.49
N HIS A 75 -16.75 9.85 4.34
CA HIS A 75 -17.90 8.94 4.13
C HIS A 75 -17.59 7.89 3.06
N THR A 76 -18.44 6.86 2.97
CA THR A 76 -18.36 5.87 1.90
C THR A 76 -18.59 6.51 0.53
N ILE A 77 -17.98 5.92 -0.50
CA ILE A 77 -18.20 6.28 -1.92
C ILE A 77 -18.93 5.16 -2.68
N GLU A 78 -19.45 4.17 -1.94
CA GLU A 78 -20.28 3.10 -2.50
C GLU A 78 -21.44 3.73 -3.30
N ASP A 79 -21.68 3.18 -4.49
CA ASP A 79 -22.68 3.67 -5.46
C ASP A 79 -22.49 5.11 -5.99
N MET A 80 -21.37 5.79 -5.67
CA MET A 80 -21.03 7.12 -6.22
C MET A 80 -20.12 7.04 -7.46
N LEU A 81 -19.73 5.83 -7.87
CA LEU A 81 -18.88 5.55 -9.01
C LEU A 81 -19.65 4.81 -10.12
N PRO A 82 -19.29 4.98 -11.40
CA PRO A 82 -18.19 5.79 -11.91
C PRO A 82 -18.54 7.29 -12.05
N ILE A 83 -17.52 8.15 -11.89
CA ILE A 83 -17.61 9.56 -12.28
C ILE A 83 -17.40 9.65 -13.79
N THR A 84 -18.38 10.22 -14.49
CA THR A 84 -18.34 10.47 -15.93
C THR A 84 -18.55 11.95 -16.23
N LYS A 85 -18.46 12.35 -17.50
CA LYS A 85 -18.76 13.72 -17.91
C LYS A 85 -20.20 14.14 -17.58
N ASP A 86 -21.13 13.20 -17.69
CA ASP A 86 -22.57 13.47 -17.56
C ASP A 86 -23.11 13.11 -16.17
N ASN A 87 -22.32 12.42 -15.34
CA ASN A 87 -22.72 12.01 -13.99
C ASN A 87 -21.58 12.12 -12.99
N ASN A 88 -21.75 12.99 -11.99
CA ASN A 88 -20.85 13.13 -10.85
C ASN A 88 -21.66 13.42 -9.58
N THR A 89 -22.02 12.35 -8.86
CA THR A 89 -22.81 12.41 -7.62
C THR A 89 -22.14 13.28 -6.55
N CYS A 90 -20.81 13.38 -6.53
CA CYS A 90 -20.10 14.21 -5.55
C CYS A 90 -20.52 15.69 -5.60
N LEU A 91 -20.88 16.18 -6.80
CA LEU A 91 -21.29 17.57 -7.01
C LEU A 91 -22.69 17.87 -6.46
N SER A 92 -23.51 16.85 -6.16
CA SER A 92 -24.84 17.08 -5.56
C SER A 92 -24.75 17.57 -4.12
N CYS A 93 -23.56 17.52 -3.50
CA CYS A 93 -23.32 18.04 -2.16
C CYS A 93 -22.08 18.94 -2.09
N HIS A 94 -21.04 18.70 -2.89
CA HIS A 94 -19.78 19.46 -2.82
C HIS A 94 -19.66 20.61 -3.83
N ASP A 95 -20.70 20.89 -4.63
CA ASP A 95 -20.71 22.08 -5.49
C ASP A 95 -20.75 23.37 -4.65
N LYS A 96 -20.00 24.39 -5.07
CA LYS A 96 -19.83 25.65 -4.34
C LYS A 96 -21.16 26.36 -4.06
N ALA A 97 -22.17 26.19 -4.92
CA ALA A 97 -23.46 26.84 -4.76
C ALA A 97 -24.32 26.23 -3.65
N ILE A 98 -24.05 25.00 -3.21
CA ILE A 98 -24.90 24.26 -2.26
C ILE A 98 -24.15 23.67 -1.07
N ALA A 99 -22.82 23.51 -1.15
CA ALA A 99 -22.05 22.78 -0.15
C ALA A 99 -22.19 23.36 1.26
N THR A 100 -22.17 24.69 1.38
CA THR A 100 -22.37 25.36 2.67
C THR A 100 -23.76 25.08 3.26
N ASP A 101 -24.80 25.00 2.43
CA ASP A 101 -26.18 24.78 2.88
C ASP A 101 -26.39 23.36 3.42
N VAL A 102 -25.64 22.38 2.90
CA VAL A 102 -25.69 20.98 3.34
C VAL A 102 -24.58 20.61 4.33
N GLY A 103 -23.78 21.58 4.76
CA GLY A 103 -22.66 21.36 5.70
C GLY A 103 -21.49 20.56 5.12
N ALA A 104 -21.36 20.49 3.79
CA ALA A 104 -20.27 19.83 3.09
C ALA A 104 -19.07 20.77 2.87
N THR A 105 -17.88 20.19 2.70
CA THR A 105 -16.70 20.97 2.29
C THR A 105 -16.79 21.32 0.80
N PRO A 106 -16.82 22.60 0.39
CA PRO A 106 -16.95 22.96 -1.02
C PRO A 106 -15.70 22.59 -1.81
N LEU A 107 -15.87 22.39 -3.13
CA LEU A 107 -14.74 22.29 -4.05
C LEU A 107 -13.82 23.54 -3.97
N PRO A 108 -12.50 23.37 -4.06
CA PRO A 108 -11.54 24.48 -4.05
C PRO A 108 -11.78 25.47 -5.20
N ALA A 109 -11.28 26.70 -5.02
CA ALA A 109 -11.44 27.83 -5.94
C ALA A 109 -10.92 27.52 -7.34
#